data_AF-A0A7V9J111-F1
#
_entry.id   AF-A0A7V9J111-F1
#
_cell.length_a   1.000
_cell.length_b   1.000
_cell.length_c   1.000
_cell.angle_alpha   90.00
_cell.angle_beta   90.00
_cell.angle_gamma   90.00
#
_symmetry.space_group_name_H-M   'P 1'
#
loop_
_entity.id
_entity.type
_entity.pdbx_description
1 polymer ?
#
loop_
_entity_poly.entity_id
_entity_poly.type
_entity_poly.pdbx_seq_one_letter_code
_entity_poly.pdbx_strand_id
1 'polypeptide(L)'
;MGYLIDPANWEWLTAGNNLRFILTGFLINIQIAVLAMILSLIFGLVLALLRISKKPWVRAPALAWIDSFRNLPLIFIILYLALSIPQSWRDAYGD
;
A
#
# COMPACT_ATOMS: atom_id res chain seq x y z
N MET A 1 32.29 -1.84 20.19
CA MET A 1 31.04 -2.48 19.71
C MET A 1 30.02 -2.72 20.84
N GLY A 2 29.93 -1.84 21.85
CA GLY A 2 28.90 -1.91 22.92
C GLY A 2 27.90 -0.76 22.90
N TYR A 3 28.19 0.32 22.16
CA TYR A 3 27.37 1.54 22.14
C TYR A 3 25.93 1.29 21.67
N LEU A 4 25.71 0.44 20.66
CA LEU A 4 24.36 0.20 20.12
C LEU A 4 23.40 -0.51 21.10
N ILE A 5 23.94 -1.26 22.08
CA ILE A 5 23.15 -2.07 23.02
C ILE A 5 23.06 -1.38 24.40
N ASP A 6 23.64 -0.19 24.55
CA ASP A 6 23.49 0.60 25.77
C ASP A 6 22.02 0.98 26.00
N PRO A 7 21.39 0.60 27.13
CA PRO A 7 20.00 0.93 27.43
C PRO A 7 19.67 2.43 27.32
N ALA A 8 20.65 3.31 27.58
CA ALA A 8 20.46 4.76 27.46
C ALA A 8 20.08 5.19 26.03
N ASN A 9 20.55 4.47 25.00
CA ASN A 9 20.25 4.78 23.60
C ASN A 9 18.83 4.38 23.16
N TRP A 10 18.09 3.65 24.00
CA TRP A 10 16.74 3.18 23.72
C TRP A 10 15.68 3.83 24.63
N GLU A 11 16.10 4.70 25.55
CA GLU A 11 15.20 5.38 26.49
C GLU A 11 14.12 6.20 25.78
N TRP A 12 14.42 6.78 24.61
CA TRP A 12 13.45 7.51 23.79
C TRP A 12 12.26 6.65 23.33
N LEU A 13 12.45 5.33 23.21
CA LEU A 13 11.39 4.42 22.77
C LEU A 13 10.33 4.28 23.87
N THR A 14 10.77 4.15 25.12
CA THR A 14 9.91 3.99 26.30
C THR A 14 9.51 5.33 26.93
N ALA A 15 10.21 6.42 26.60
CA ALA A 15 9.87 7.76 27.03
C ALA A 15 8.51 8.19 26.44
N GLY A 16 7.60 8.61 27.32
CA GLY A 16 6.28 9.11 26.93
C GLY A 16 5.43 8.05 26.22
N ASN A 17 4.84 8.41 25.08
CA ASN A 17 3.91 7.57 24.34
C ASN A 17 4.49 7.02 23.01
N ASN A 18 5.81 7.12 22.81
CA ASN A 18 6.47 6.80 21.55
C ASN A 18 6.29 5.33 21.15
N LEU A 19 6.51 4.40 22.08
CA LEU A 19 6.29 2.97 21.83
C LEU A 19 4.85 2.68 21.38
N ARG A 20 3.86 3.29 22.04
CA ARG A 20 2.45 3.11 21.67
C ARG A 20 2.14 3.73 20.32
N PHE A 21 2.71 4.89 19.99
CA PHE A 21 2.56 5.53 18.68
C PHE A 21 3.10 4.63 17.55
N ILE A 22 4.30 4.10 17.70
CA ILE A 22 4.93 3.20 16.72
C ILE A 22 4.10 1.92 16.56
N LEU A 23 3.69 1.29 17.67
CA LEU A 23 2.87 0.08 17.63
C LEU A 23 1.51 0.34 16.98
N THR A 24 0.88 1.49 17.26
CA THR A 24 -0.40 1.86 16.66
C THR A 24 -0.23 2.07 15.15
N GLY A 25 0.79 2.82 14.72
CA GLY A 25 1.10 3.02 13.30
C GLY A 25 1.40 1.70 12.59
N PHE A 26 2.14 0.80 13.24
CA PHE A 26 2.43 -0.54 12.72
C PHE A 26 1.15 -1.37 12.54
N LEU A 27 0.24 -1.37 13.54
CA LEU A 27 -1.03 -2.08 13.44
C LEU A 27 -1.92 -1.52 12.32
N ILE A 28 -1.94 -0.19 12.13
CA ILE A 28 -2.65 0.43 11.01
C ILE A 28 -2.07 -0.05 9.67
N ASN A 29 -0.75 -0.12 9.53
CA ASN A 29 -0.12 -0.64 8.31
C ASN A 29 -0.52 -2.10 8.05
N ILE A 30 -0.56 -2.95 9.09
CA ILE A 30 -1.04 -4.33 8.95
C ILE A 30 -2.49 -4.36 8.49
N GLN A 31 -3.37 -3.57 9.11
CA GLN A 31 -4.79 -3.53 8.74
C GLN A 31 -4.97 -3.14 7.27
N ILE A 32 -4.28 -2.09 6.82
CA ILE A 32 -4.31 -1.64 5.43
C ILE A 32 -3.77 -2.74 4.50
N ALA A 33 -2.63 -3.36 4.85
CA ALA A 33 -2.02 -4.42 4.05
C ALA A 33 -2.96 -5.63 3.90
N VAL A 34 -3.61 -6.07 4.98
CA VAL A 34 -4.55 -7.19 4.95
C VAL A 34 -5.75 -6.89 4.05
N LEU A 35 -6.36 -5.71 4.21
CA LEU A 35 -7.48 -5.29 3.36
C LEU A 35 -7.07 -5.20 1.89
N ALA A 36 -5.93 -4.59 1.60
CA ALA A 36 -5.39 -4.48 0.24
C ALA A 36 -5.11 -5.86 -0.37
N MET A 37 -4.54 -6.80 0.39
CA MET A 37 -4.29 -8.17 -0.08
C MET A 37 -5.59 -8.91 -0.43
N ILE A 38 -6.61 -8.83 0.42
CA ILE A 38 -7.90 -9.49 0.17
C ILE A 38 -8.55 -8.93 -1.09
N LEU A 39 -8.63 -7.60 -1.21
CA LEU A 39 -9.23 -6.94 -2.37
C LEU A 39 -8.44 -7.23 -3.66
N SER A 40 -7.11 -7.17 -3.59
CA SER A 40 -6.22 -7.47 -4.71
C SER A 40 -6.34 -8.93 -5.15
N LEU A 41 -6.49 -9.86 -4.22
CA LEU A 41 -6.67 -11.28 -4.53
C LEU A 41 -7.99 -11.54 -5.24
N ILE A 42 -9.10 -10.98 -4.75
CA ILE A 42 -10.41 -11.12 -5.39
C ILE A 42 -10.37 -10.54 -6.80
N PHE A 43 -9.86 -9.31 -6.93
CA PHE A 43 -9.80 -8.62 -8.22
C PHE A 43 -8.83 -9.29 -9.20
N GLY A 44 -7.64 -9.68 -8.73
CA GLY A 44 -6.64 -10.40 -9.50
C GLY A 44 -7.13 -11.77 -9.97
N LEU A 45 -7.90 -12.48 -9.13
CA LEU A 45 -8.53 -13.74 -9.50
C LEU A 45 -9.54 -13.54 -10.63
N VAL A 46 -10.40 -12.53 -10.56
CA VAL A 46 -11.35 -12.20 -11.64
C VAL A 46 -10.60 -11.93 -12.94
N LEU A 47 -9.57 -11.10 -12.93
CA LEU A 47 -8.76 -10.81 -14.11
C LEU A 47 -8.04 -12.05 -14.67
N ALA A 48 -7.53 -12.92 -13.79
CA ALA A 48 -6.90 -14.17 -14.19
C ALA A 48 -7.89 -15.10 -14.90
N LEU A 49 -9.14 -15.20 -14.41
CA LEU A 49 -10.20 -15.96 -15.07
C LEU A 49 -10.57 -15.37 -16.43
N LEU A 50 -10.70 -14.04 -16.52
CA LEU A 50 -10.99 -13.34 -17.79
C LEU A 50 -9.88 -13.58 -18.83
N ARG A 51 -8.62 -13.67 -18.40
CA ARG A 51 -7.47 -13.97 -19.27
C ARG A 51 -7.54 -15.36 -19.91
N ILE A 52 -8.14 -16.35 -19.26
CA ILE A 52 -8.28 -17.72 -19.78
C ILE A 52 -9.38 -17.82 -20.85
N SER A 53 -10.25 -16.81 -20.96
CA SER A 53 -11.35 -16.79 -21.93
C SER A 53 -10.86 -16.99 -23.37
N LYS A 54 -11.58 -17.84 -24.12
CA LYS A 54 -11.33 -18.06 -25.56
C LYS A 54 -11.74 -16.85 -26.41
N LYS A 55 -12.59 -15.96 -25.88
CA LYS A 55 -13.09 -14.78 -26.61
C LYS A 55 -12.02 -13.68 -26.57
N PRO A 56 -11.46 -13.25 -27.73
CA PRO A 56 -10.38 -12.28 -27.76
C PRO A 56 -10.77 -10.93 -27.16
N TRP A 57 -12.03 -10.51 -27.33
CA TRP A 57 -12.58 -9.27 -26.77
C TRP A 57 -12.64 -9.23 -25.24
N VAL A 58 -12.68 -10.37 -24.56
CA VAL A 58 -12.64 -10.45 -23.09
C VAL A 58 -11.21 -10.57 -22.60
N ARG A 59 -10.40 -11.35 -23.32
CA ARG A 59 -9.00 -11.61 -22.99
C ARG A 59 -8.11 -10.37 -23.16
N ALA A 60 -8.32 -9.60 -24.23
CA ALA A 60 -7.51 -8.42 -24.55
C ALA A 60 -7.55 -7.33 -23.46
N PRO A 61 -8.71 -6.87 -22.96
CA PRO A 61 -8.73 -5.86 -21.89
C PRO A 61 -8.12 -6.39 -20.58
N ALA A 62 -8.33 -7.67 -20.25
CA ALA A 62 -7.71 -8.29 -19.07
C ALA A 62 -6.17 -8.31 -19.17
N LEU A 63 -5.63 -8.66 -20.34
CA LEU A 63 -4.18 -8.59 -20.62
C LEU A 63 -3.67 -7.15 -20.52
N ALA A 64 -4.33 -6.20 -21.18
CA ALA A 64 -3.92 -4.80 -21.17
C ALA A 64 -3.85 -4.24 -19.74
N TRP A 65 -4.83 -4.56 -18.90
CA TRP A 65 -4.82 -4.18 -17.49
C TRP A 65 -3.65 -4.82 -16.75
N ILE A 66 -3.53 -6.15 -16.80
CA ILE A 66 -2.47 -6.89 -16.09
C ILE A 66 -1.08 -6.40 -16.49
N ASP A 67 -0.82 -6.28 -17.79
CA ASP A 67 0.49 -5.90 -18.31
C ASP A 67 0.82 -4.43 -17.98
N SER A 68 -0.17 -3.53 -17.97
CA SER A 68 0.08 -2.13 -17.57
C SER A 68 0.54 -2.05 -16.12
N PHE A 69 -0.21 -2.63 -15.17
CA PHE A 69 0.12 -2.52 -13.75
C PHE A 69 1.34 -3.33 -13.34
N ARG A 70 1.68 -4.42 -14.05
CA ARG A 70 2.89 -5.21 -13.78
C ARG A 70 4.18 -4.57 -14.31
N ASN A 71 4.07 -3.75 -15.35
CA ASN A 71 5.21 -3.08 -15.97
C ASN A 71 5.40 -1.64 -15.49
N LEU A 72 4.38 -1.02 -14.88
CA LEU A 72 4.48 0.31 -14.30
C LEU A 72 5.35 0.30 -13.03
N PRO A 73 6.40 1.15 -12.95
CA PRO A 73 7.13 1.33 -11.71
C PRO A 73 6.23 1.85 -10.59
N LEU A 74 6.32 1.22 -9.43
CA LEU A 74 5.48 1.54 -8.26
C LEU A 74 5.59 3.02 -7.85
N ILE A 75 6.76 3.64 -8.03
CA ILE A 75 6.95 5.07 -7.76
C ILE A 75 6.01 5.96 -8.58
N PHE A 76 5.73 5.64 -9.85
CA PHE A 76 4.78 6.42 -10.65
C PHE A 76 3.35 6.31 -10.11
N ILE A 77 2.98 5.14 -9.59
CA ILE A 77 1.68 4.93 -8.96
C ILE A 77 1.56 5.80 -7.70
N ILE A 78 2.57 5.76 -6.82
CA ILE A 78 2.58 6.59 -5.60
C ILE A 78 2.55 8.08 -5.95
N LEU A 79 3.37 8.52 -6.91
CA LEU A 79 3.41 9.92 -7.33
C LEU A 79 2.08 10.38 -7.93
N TYR A 80 1.48 9.57 -8.80
CA TYR A 80 0.17 9.86 -9.36
C TYR A 80 -0.88 9.98 -8.27
N LEU A 81 -0.91 9.05 -7.30
CA LEU A 81 -1.83 9.12 -6.17
C LEU A 81 -1.61 10.38 -5.34
N ALA A 82 -0.37 10.76 -5.03
CA ALA A 82 -0.07 11.96 -4.26
C ALA A 82 -0.48 13.26 -4.99
N LEU A 83 -0.20 13.35 -6.29
CA LEU A 83 -0.49 14.53 -7.11
C LEU A 83 -1.98 14.66 -7.44
N SER A 84 -2.69 13.55 -7.62
CA SER A 84 -4.09 13.53 -8.06
C SER A 84 -5.10 13.78 -6.94
N ILE A 85 -4.66 13.85 -5.68
CA ILE A 85 -5.55 14.20 -4.56
C ILE A 85 -6.13 15.61 -4.80
N PRO A 86 -7.46 15.75 -4.92
CA PRO A 86 -8.10 17.05 -5.12
C PRO A 86 -7.82 18.00 -3.96
N GLN A 87 -7.71 19.31 -4.21
CA GLN A 87 -7.52 20.31 -3.16
C GLN A 87 -8.60 20.22 -2.08
N SER A 88 -9.87 19.99 -2.47
CA SER A 88 -10.98 19.83 -1.52
C SER A 88 -10.79 18.67 -0.53
N TRP A 89 -10.06 17.62 -0.91
CA TRP A 89 -9.74 16.51 0.01
C TRP A 89 -8.56 16.86 0.89
N ARG A 90 -7.59 17.62 0.38
CA ARG A 90 -6.44 18.09 1.19
C ARG A 90 -6.92 19.00 2.31
N ASP A 91 -7.89 19.88 2.02
CA ASP A 91 -8.43 20.82 3.01
C ASP A 91 -9.36 20.13 4.02
N ALA A 92 -9.96 18.98 3.66
CA ALA A 92 -10.83 18.21 4.56
C ALA A 92 -10.05 17.39 5.61
N TYR A 93 -8.76 17.13 5.37
CA TYR A 93 -7.87 16.37 6.26
C TYR A 93 -6.64 17.18 6.72
N GLY A 94 -6.53 18.43 6.28
CA GLY A 94 -5.47 19.35 6.68
C GLY A 94 -5.95 20.23 7.82
N ASP A 95 -5.78 19.74 9.06
CA ASP A 95 -5.77 20.57 10.26
C ASP A 95 -4.43 21.33 10.37
#